data_AF-A0A7S3BKD2-F1
#
_entry.id   AF-A0A7S3BKD2-F1
#
_cell.length_a   1.000
_cell.length_b   1.000
_cell.length_c   1.000
_cell.angle_alpha   90.00
_cell.angle_beta   90.00
_cell.angle_gamma   90.00
#
_symmetry.space_group_name_H-M   'P 1'
#
loop_
_entity.id
_entity.type
_entity.pdbx_description
1 polymer ?
#
loop_
_entity_poly.entity_id
_entity_poly.type
_entity_poly.pdbx_seq_one_letter_code
_entity_poly.pdbx_strand_id
1 'polypeptide(L)'
;CVLHEERRGEGACAGDEAFVASSGVGCVPALASLQQPGLLDALALAAPGAVDWPEEPVARLAATCSLPEWLAERLVSSLGAEESLSFGEAINTPGPVTLRFNAAAREADPSASRETLAERLAAEEGLRCVSGVLSPHALSATVAATGGPPRSIWAIGAWKDGLFEVQDEGSQLIAAAVEAVPGERVLDLCAGNGGKSLAL
;
A
#
# COMPACT_ATOMS: atom_id res chain seq x y z
N CYS A 1 -3.73 -29.88 18.64
CA CYS A 1 -4.85 -30.78 18.96
C CYS A 1 -5.87 -30.70 17.84
N VAL A 2 -5.91 -31.76 17.03
CA VAL A 2 -6.90 -31.98 15.98
C VAL A 2 -8.17 -32.47 16.66
N LEU A 3 -9.32 -31.88 16.35
CA LEU A 3 -10.62 -32.56 16.51
C LEU A 3 -11.42 -32.36 15.23
N HIS A 4 -11.46 -33.45 14.47
CA HIS A 4 -12.47 -33.81 13.49
C HIS A 4 -13.79 -34.08 14.22
N GLU A 5 -14.92 -33.65 13.66
CA GLU A 5 -16.17 -34.42 13.75
C GLU A 5 -17.11 -34.12 12.56
N GLU A 6 -17.86 -35.15 12.19
CA GLU A 6 -18.42 -35.42 10.86
C GLU A 6 -19.84 -34.91 10.61
N ARG A 7 -20.19 -34.97 9.32
CA ARG A 7 -21.46 -34.73 8.62
C ARG A 7 -22.73 -35.36 9.22
N ARG A 8 -23.87 -34.69 8.96
CA ARG A 8 -25.19 -35.16 8.46
C ARG A 8 -26.04 -33.87 8.26
N GLY A 9 -26.93 -33.65 7.30
CA GLY A 9 -27.57 -34.39 6.22
C GLY A 9 -28.47 -33.41 5.43
N GLU A 10 -28.92 -33.82 4.25
CA GLU A 10 -29.67 -33.04 3.24
C GLU A 10 -31.11 -32.67 3.64
N GLY A 11 -31.68 -31.64 3.00
CA GLY A 11 -33.14 -31.44 2.96
C GLY A 11 -33.58 -30.00 2.68
N ALA A 12 -34.06 -29.75 1.46
CA ALA A 12 -34.50 -28.46 0.92
C ALA A 12 -35.77 -27.88 1.58
N CYS A 13 -35.86 -26.55 1.63
CA CYS A 13 -37.10 -25.79 1.52
C CYS A 13 -36.83 -24.46 0.81
N ALA A 14 -37.44 -24.29 -0.35
CA ALA A 14 -37.52 -23.04 -1.09
C ALA A 14 -38.40 -22.03 -0.33
N GLY A 15 -38.03 -20.76 -0.43
CA GLY A 15 -38.82 -19.62 0.05
C GLY A 15 -38.05 -18.34 -0.24
N ASP A 16 -38.44 -17.67 -1.31
CA ASP A 16 -38.07 -16.29 -1.61
C ASP A 16 -38.37 -15.40 -0.40
N GLU A 17 -37.36 -14.78 0.20
CA GLU A 17 -37.52 -13.45 0.80
C GLU A 17 -36.25 -12.62 0.56
N ALA A 18 -36.47 -11.48 -0.08
CA ALA A 18 -35.48 -10.47 -0.38
C ALA A 18 -34.78 -10.00 0.90
N PHE A 19 -33.45 -10.06 0.92
CA PHE A 19 -32.64 -9.45 1.98
C PHE A 19 -32.64 -7.93 1.81
N VAL A 20 -33.70 -7.30 2.30
CA VAL A 20 -33.74 -5.86 2.54
C VAL A 20 -32.81 -5.59 3.72
N ALA A 21 -31.68 -4.94 3.47
CA ALA A 21 -30.80 -4.42 4.50
C ALA A 21 -31.52 -3.26 5.22
N SER A 22 -32.33 -3.60 6.22
CA SER A 22 -32.87 -2.64 7.18
C SER A 22 -31.94 -2.57 8.40
N SER A 23 -31.48 -1.35 8.64
CA SER A 23 -31.08 -0.80 9.94
C SER A 23 -31.49 -1.65 11.15
N GLY A 24 -30.53 -2.27 11.83
CA GLY A 24 -30.80 -3.00 13.05
C GLY A 24 -29.55 -3.63 13.63
N VAL A 25 -28.97 -2.94 14.61
CA VAL A 25 -28.01 -3.39 15.62
C VAL A 25 -28.00 -4.92 15.80
N GLY A 26 -27.03 -5.58 15.18
CA GLY A 26 -26.96 -7.05 15.12
C GLY A 26 -25.55 -7.61 15.18
N CYS A 27 -24.65 -7.00 15.95
CA CYS A 27 -23.37 -7.60 16.31
C CYS A 27 -22.78 -6.92 17.57
N VAL A 28 -23.54 -6.90 18.67
CA VAL A 28 -23.11 -6.33 19.96
C VAL A 28 -22.99 -7.34 21.13
N PRO A 29 -22.83 -8.67 20.97
CA PRO A 29 -22.47 -9.49 22.14
C PRO A 29 -20.99 -9.38 22.51
N ALA A 30 -20.11 -9.07 21.55
CA ALA A 30 -18.65 -9.12 21.75
C ALA A 30 -18.02 -7.83 22.31
N LEU A 31 -18.72 -6.69 22.23
CA LEU A 31 -18.21 -5.40 22.72
C LEU A 31 -18.39 -5.22 24.23
N ALA A 32 -19.39 -5.88 24.84
CA ALA A 32 -19.70 -5.75 26.27
C ALA A 32 -18.64 -6.36 27.20
N SER A 33 -17.77 -7.24 26.69
CA SER A 33 -16.67 -7.84 27.46
C SER A 33 -15.37 -7.02 27.44
N LEU A 34 -15.31 -5.95 26.64
CA LEU A 34 -14.12 -5.12 26.53
C LEU A 34 -14.10 -4.03 27.61
N GLN A 35 -13.69 -4.41 28.82
CA GLN A 35 -13.49 -3.48 29.95
C GLN A 35 -12.17 -2.67 29.82
N GLN A 36 -11.84 -2.20 28.62
CA GLN A 36 -10.66 -1.36 28.40
C GLN A 36 -11.06 0.11 28.65
N PRO A 37 -10.45 0.80 29.63
CA PRO A 37 -10.71 2.23 29.85
C PRO A 37 -10.44 3.02 28.56
N GLY A 38 -11.37 3.89 28.16
CA GLY A 38 -11.27 4.71 26.95
C GLY A 38 -11.73 4.03 25.66
N LEU A 39 -12.08 2.74 25.66
CA LEU A 39 -12.62 2.09 24.45
C LEU A 39 -13.99 2.65 24.07
N LEU A 40 -14.85 2.97 25.04
CA LEU A 40 -16.14 3.59 24.77
C LEU A 40 -15.99 5.01 24.21
N ASP A 41 -15.01 5.77 24.69
CA ASP A 41 -14.70 7.12 24.17
C ASP A 41 -14.11 7.04 22.76
N ALA A 42 -13.22 6.08 22.49
CA ALA A 42 -12.68 5.82 21.16
C ALA A 42 -13.76 5.33 20.18
N LEU A 43 -14.69 4.49 20.64
CA LEU A 43 -15.84 4.05 19.84
C LEU A 43 -16.84 5.19 19.61
N ALA A 44 -17.01 6.09 20.57
CA ALA A 44 -17.83 7.28 20.42
C ALA A 44 -17.23 8.25 19.39
N LEU A 45 -15.90 8.46 19.39
CA LEU A 45 -15.20 9.22 18.33
C LEU A 45 -15.25 8.53 16.96
N ALA A 46 -15.35 7.20 16.94
CA ALA A 46 -15.49 6.42 15.70
C ALA A 46 -16.94 6.39 15.16
N ALA A 47 -17.92 6.91 15.88
CA ALA A 47 -19.29 6.99 15.38
C ALA A 47 -19.40 8.05 14.27
N PRO A 48 -20.02 7.74 13.12
CA PRO A 48 -20.21 8.70 12.04
C PRO A 48 -20.91 9.98 12.54
N GLY A 49 -20.27 11.13 12.35
CA GLY A 49 -20.80 12.44 12.77
C GLY A 49 -20.59 12.80 14.25
N ALA A 50 -19.81 12.01 15.00
CA ALA A 50 -19.52 12.32 16.41
C ALA A 50 -18.45 13.41 16.61
N VAL A 51 -17.70 13.74 15.55
CA VAL A 51 -16.68 14.80 15.56
C VAL A 51 -17.15 15.96 14.69
N ASP A 52 -17.26 17.14 15.31
CA ASP A 52 -17.50 18.39 14.59
C ASP A 52 -16.17 18.89 14.01
N TRP A 53 -15.98 18.64 12.72
CA TRP A 53 -14.75 19.03 12.02
C TRP A 53 -14.83 20.50 11.59
N PRO A 54 -13.72 21.26 11.67
CA PRO A 54 -13.70 22.63 11.18
C PRO A 54 -14.17 22.74 9.72
N GLU A 55 -14.84 23.86 9.39
CA GLU A 55 -15.22 24.20 8.02
C GLU A 55 -14.14 24.99 7.28
N GLU A 56 -13.34 25.78 8.01
CA GLU A 56 -12.24 26.55 7.43
C GLU A 56 -11.20 25.58 6.84
N PRO A 57 -10.80 25.74 5.56
CA PRO A 57 -9.99 24.75 4.84
C PRO A 57 -8.68 24.33 5.52
N VAL A 58 -7.91 25.29 6.06
CA VAL A 58 -6.63 25.00 6.70
C VAL A 58 -6.86 24.21 7.99
N ALA A 59 -7.75 24.69 8.85
CA ALA A 59 -8.10 24.04 10.11
C ALA A 59 -8.70 22.64 9.88
N ARG A 60 -9.53 22.49 8.83
CA ARG A 60 -10.11 21.21 8.46
C ARG A 60 -9.03 20.21 8.06
N LEU A 61 -8.17 20.60 7.12
CA LEU A 61 -7.07 19.75 6.64
C LEU A 61 -6.11 19.35 7.77
N ALA A 62 -5.72 20.32 8.62
CA ALA A 62 -4.86 20.05 9.76
C ALA A 62 -5.49 19.02 10.71
N ALA A 63 -6.77 19.18 11.03
CA ALA A 63 -7.49 18.30 11.93
C ALA A 63 -7.75 16.90 11.36
N THR A 64 -8.23 16.80 10.11
CA THR A 64 -8.65 15.51 9.52
C THR A 64 -7.47 14.69 9.01
N CYS A 65 -6.39 15.35 8.59
CA CYS A 65 -5.20 14.70 8.03
C CYS A 65 -4.01 14.72 8.99
N SER A 66 -4.20 15.06 10.27
CA SER A 66 -3.14 15.09 11.29
C SER A 66 -1.90 15.90 10.86
N LEU A 67 -2.11 17.00 10.14
CA LEU A 67 -1.03 17.86 9.65
C LEU A 67 -0.82 19.05 10.59
N PRO A 68 0.42 19.52 10.79
CA PRO A 68 0.63 20.78 11.47
C PRO A 68 0.05 21.92 10.62
N GLU A 69 -0.53 22.92 11.29
CA GLU A 69 -1.27 24.02 10.66
C GLU A 69 -0.45 24.75 9.57
N TRP A 70 0.83 25.03 9.84
CA TRP A 70 1.73 25.66 8.87
C TRP A 70 1.88 24.86 7.56
N LEU A 71 1.81 23.52 7.61
CA LEU A 71 1.88 22.68 6.42
C LEU A 71 0.54 22.69 5.68
N ALA A 72 -0.57 22.65 6.42
CA ALA A 72 -1.91 22.78 5.85
C ALA A 72 -2.07 24.13 5.13
N GLU A 73 -1.62 25.24 5.72
CA GLU A 73 -1.59 26.57 5.09
C GLU A 73 -0.83 26.55 3.76
N ARG A 74 0.37 25.96 3.75
CA ARG A 74 1.20 25.88 2.54
C ARG A 74 0.57 25.03 1.44
N LEU A 75 -0.04 23.91 1.80
CA LEU A 75 -0.72 23.04 0.85
C LEU A 75 -1.94 23.75 0.27
N VAL A 76 -2.82 24.29 1.11
CA VAL A 76 -4.03 25.01 0.67
C VAL A 76 -3.66 26.21 -0.20
N SER A 77 -2.59 26.94 0.14
CA SER A 77 -2.10 28.06 -0.67
C SER A 77 -1.53 27.63 -2.03
N SER A 78 -1.01 26.41 -2.16
CA SER A 78 -0.32 25.94 -3.38
C SER A 78 -1.23 25.13 -4.31
N LEU A 79 -2.10 24.30 -3.74
CA LEU A 79 -2.94 23.32 -4.43
C LEU A 79 -4.44 23.68 -4.35
N GLY A 80 -4.83 24.55 -3.43
CA GLY A 80 -6.24 24.79 -3.10
C GLY A 80 -6.80 23.75 -2.13
N ALA A 81 -8.00 24.02 -1.60
CA ALA A 81 -8.58 23.26 -0.48
C ALA A 81 -8.87 21.79 -0.82
N GLU A 82 -9.51 21.52 -1.96
CA GLU A 82 -9.94 20.16 -2.35
C GLU A 82 -8.74 19.25 -2.63
N GLU A 83 -7.78 19.71 -3.45
CA GLU A 83 -6.59 18.94 -3.77
C GLU A 83 -5.70 18.73 -2.54
N SER A 84 -5.63 19.71 -1.63
CA SER A 84 -4.88 19.54 -0.38
C SER A 84 -5.50 18.49 0.54
N LEU A 85 -6.83 18.38 0.57
CA LEU A 85 -7.51 17.32 1.32
C LEU A 85 -7.20 15.94 0.74
N SER A 86 -7.32 15.78 -0.58
CA SER A 86 -6.97 14.54 -1.28
C SER A 86 -5.49 14.16 -1.04
N PHE A 87 -4.59 15.14 -1.11
CA PHE A 87 -3.17 14.94 -0.80
C PHE A 87 -2.97 14.49 0.66
N GLY A 88 -3.61 15.18 1.61
CA GLY A 88 -3.55 14.86 3.03
C GLY A 88 -4.05 13.44 3.35
N GLU A 89 -5.12 13.00 2.72
CA GLU A 89 -5.64 11.63 2.83
C GLU A 89 -4.66 10.61 2.25
N ALA A 90 -4.05 10.92 1.09
CA ALA A 90 -3.10 10.03 0.44
C ALA A 90 -1.83 9.82 1.28
N ILE A 91 -1.24 10.88 1.85
CA ILE A 91 -0.02 10.76 2.66
C ILE A 91 -0.23 10.10 4.02
N ASN A 92 -1.47 10.02 4.50
CA ASN A 92 -1.84 9.28 5.70
C ASN A 92 -2.15 7.79 5.44
N THR A 93 -2.16 7.39 4.18
CA THR A 93 -2.33 5.99 3.81
C THR A 93 -0.96 5.36 3.56
N PRO A 94 -0.69 4.12 4.05
CA PRO A 94 0.53 3.42 3.71
C PRO A 94 0.73 3.32 2.19
N GLY A 95 1.88 3.75 1.71
CA GLY A 95 2.23 3.68 0.29
C GLY A 95 2.39 2.24 -0.21
N PRO A 96 2.27 2.01 -1.53
CA PRO A 96 2.49 0.70 -2.12
C PRO A 96 3.96 0.29 -1.99
N VAL A 97 4.21 -1.02 -1.83
CA VAL A 97 5.57 -1.55 -1.93
C VAL A 97 5.93 -1.68 -3.41
N THR A 98 6.75 -0.75 -3.88
CA THR A 98 7.17 -0.69 -5.28
C THR A 98 8.56 -1.29 -5.45
N LEU A 99 8.68 -2.20 -6.41
CA LEU A 99 9.91 -2.86 -6.80
C LEU A 99 10.37 -2.30 -8.14
N ARG A 100 11.67 -2.13 -8.32
CA ARG A 100 12.31 -1.87 -9.62
C ARG A 100 13.00 -3.15 -10.08
N PHE A 101 12.57 -3.70 -11.21
CA PHE A 101 13.29 -4.78 -11.86
C PHE A 101 14.70 -4.34 -12.26
N ASN A 102 15.71 -5.14 -11.92
CA ASN A 102 17.09 -4.88 -12.27
C ASN A 102 17.35 -5.33 -13.71
N ALA A 103 17.48 -4.37 -14.64
CA ALA A 103 17.71 -4.67 -16.05
C ALA A 103 19.05 -5.40 -16.30
N ALA A 104 20.05 -5.21 -15.44
CA ALA A 104 21.34 -5.91 -15.54
C ALA A 104 21.22 -7.43 -15.33
N ALA A 105 20.14 -7.91 -14.72
CA ALA A 105 19.86 -9.35 -14.62
C ALA A 105 19.79 -10.03 -15.99
N ARG A 106 19.50 -9.27 -17.06
CA ARG A 106 19.48 -9.77 -18.44
C ARG A 106 20.83 -10.17 -19.00
N GLU A 107 21.91 -9.69 -18.39
CA GLU A 107 23.27 -10.10 -18.76
C GLU A 107 23.51 -11.58 -18.39
N ALA A 108 22.98 -12.01 -17.24
CA ALA A 108 23.07 -13.39 -16.79
C ALA A 108 21.97 -14.29 -17.37
N ASP A 109 20.75 -13.75 -17.51
CA ASP A 109 19.59 -14.47 -18.06
C ASP A 109 18.82 -13.57 -19.04
N PRO A 110 18.97 -13.76 -20.36
CA PRO A 110 18.28 -12.97 -21.37
C PRO A 110 16.74 -13.02 -21.29
N SER A 111 16.18 -14.03 -20.61
CA SER A 111 14.73 -14.16 -20.40
C SER A 111 14.23 -13.39 -19.17
N ALA A 112 15.13 -12.82 -18.36
CA ALA A 112 14.77 -12.04 -17.18
C ALA A 112 13.93 -10.81 -17.56
N SER A 113 12.74 -10.71 -16.99
CA SER A 113 11.81 -9.62 -17.21
C SER A 113 11.01 -9.33 -15.93
N ARG A 114 10.21 -8.26 -15.96
CA ARG A 114 9.28 -7.96 -14.86
C ARG A 114 8.25 -9.07 -14.70
N GLU A 115 7.83 -9.66 -15.82
CA GLU A 115 6.83 -10.72 -15.86
C GLU A 115 7.39 -12.01 -15.25
N THR A 116 8.59 -12.43 -15.63
CA THR A 116 9.23 -13.62 -15.02
C THR A 116 9.58 -13.40 -13.55
N LEU A 117 9.95 -12.17 -13.16
CA LEU A 117 10.10 -11.80 -11.75
C LEU A 117 8.77 -11.88 -10.99
N ALA A 118 7.67 -11.34 -11.55
CA ALA A 118 6.35 -11.39 -10.94
C ALA A 118 5.86 -12.83 -10.74
N GLU A 119 6.07 -13.69 -11.73
CA GLU A 119 5.77 -15.14 -11.65
C GLU A 119 6.56 -15.81 -10.53
N ARG A 120 7.86 -15.52 -10.44
CA ARG A 120 8.72 -16.05 -9.38
C ARG A 120 8.27 -15.59 -7.99
N LEU A 121 7.98 -14.30 -7.82
CA LEU A 121 7.48 -13.74 -6.56
C LEU A 121 6.11 -14.30 -6.17
N ALA A 122 5.25 -14.62 -7.14
CA ALA A 122 3.99 -15.31 -6.87
C ALA A 122 4.21 -16.75 -6.40
N ALA A 123 5.12 -17.48 -7.03
CA ALA A 123 5.39 -18.88 -6.71
C ALA A 123 6.13 -19.07 -5.38
N GLU A 124 7.15 -18.26 -5.10
CA GLU A 124 8.02 -18.41 -3.93
C GLU A 124 7.45 -17.74 -2.68
N GLU A 125 6.79 -16.58 -2.84
CA GLU A 125 6.44 -15.69 -1.73
C GLU A 125 4.93 -15.42 -1.62
N GLY A 126 4.12 -15.94 -2.57
CA GLY A 126 2.68 -15.68 -2.60
C GLY A 126 2.34 -14.22 -2.86
N LEU A 127 3.22 -13.48 -3.53
CA LEU A 127 3.01 -12.08 -3.85
C LEU A 127 2.22 -11.90 -5.14
N ARG A 128 1.24 -11.00 -5.11
CA ARG A 128 0.62 -10.46 -6.31
C ARG A 128 1.39 -9.21 -6.72
N CYS A 129 2.03 -9.28 -7.88
CA CYS A 129 2.73 -8.15 -8.49
C CYS A 129 1.93 -7.61 -9.68
N VAL A 130 1.80 -6.29 -9.76
CA VAL A 130 1.16 -5.59 -10.88
C VAL A 130 2.16 -4.57 -11.43
N SER A 131 2.20 -4.38 -12.76
CA SER A 131 3.03 -3.33 -13.37
C SER A 131 2.75 -1.96 -12.75
N GLY A 132 3.82 -1.20 -12.48
CA GLY A 132 3.69 0.20 -12.11
C GLY A 132 3.05 1.03 -13.23
N VAL A 133 2.54 2.20 -12.86
CA VAL A 133 1.79 3.08 -13.77
C VAL A 133 2.72 4.03 -14.53
N LEU A 134 3.85 4.39 -13.93
CA LEU A 134 4.73 5.47 -14.37
C LEU A 134 6.06 4.94 -14.91
N SER A 135 6.72 4.03 -14.18
CA SER A 135 8.04 3.51 -14.54
C SER A 135 7.95 2.18 -15.30
N PRO A 136 8.68 2.02 -16.43
CA PRO A 136 8.70 0.76 -17.18
C PRO A 136 9.40 -0.38 -16.44
N HIS A 137 10.11 -0.09 -15.35
CA HIS A 137 10.78 -1.09 -14.52
C HIS A 137 10.00 -1.44 -13.26
N ALA A 138 8.87 -0.78 -13.00
CA ALA A 138 8.14 -0.90 -11.75
C ALA A 138 7.21 -2.11 -11.69
N LEU A 139 7.14 -2.71 -10.50
CA LEU A 139 6.13 -3.65 -10.04
C LEU A 139 5.64 -3.21 -8.66
N SER A 140 4.33 -3.07 -8.48
CA SER A 140 3.69 -2.92 -7.17
C SER A 140 3.39 -4.31 -6.60
N ALA A 141 3.90 -4.59 -5.40
CA ALA A 141 3.83 -5.91 -4.76
C ALA A 141 2.93 -5.88 -3.52
N THR A 142 2.01 -6.85 -3.46
CA THR A 142 1.12 -7.08 -2.31
C THR A 142 1.07 -8.56 -1.98
N VAL A 143 0.76 -8.91 -0.74
CA VAL A 143 0.52 -10.31 -0.35
C VAL A 143 -0.83 -10.74 -0.92
N ALA A 144 -0.86 -11.75 -1.79
CA ALA A 144 -2.09 -12.11 -2.52
C ALA A 144 -3.27 -12.47 -1.60
N ALA A 145 -2.98 -13.10 -0.46
CA ALA A 145 -4.00 -13.51 0.51
C ALA A 145 -4.63 -12.35 1.30
N THR A 146 -3.90 -11.25 1.50
CA THR A 146 -4.32 -10.16 2.40
C THR A 146 -4.46 -8.81 1.73
N GLY A 147 -3.90 -8.62 0.52
CA GLY A 147 -3.78 -7.31 -0.15
C GLY A 147 -2.80 -6.33 0.51
N GLY A 148 -2.37 -6.59 1.75
CA GLY A 148 -1.38 -5.78 2.47
C GLY A 148 0.06 -5.93 1.96
N PRO A 149 0.99 -5.13 2.51
CA PRO A 149 2.39 -5.12 2.08
C PRO A 149 3.14 -6.42 2.47
N PRO A 150 4.14 -6.85 1.68
CA PRO A 150 5.04 -7.93 2.06
C PRO A 150 5.80 -7.60 3.36
N ARG A 151 5.97 -8.59 4.24
CA ARG A 151 6.58 -8.39 5.57
C ARG A 151 8.11 -8.34 5.55
N SER A 152 8.77 -9.07 4.66
CA SER A 152 10.23 -9.22 4.68
C SER A 152 10.82 -9.30 3.28
N ILE A 153 10.80 -8.17 2.57
CA ILE A 153 11.27 -8.08 1.19
C ILE A 153 12.75 -8.48 1.02
N TRP A 154 13.59 -8.20 2.02
CA TRP A 154 15.03 -8.49 2.01
C TRP A 154 15.37 -9.97 2.26
N ALA A 155 14.39 -10.78 2.69
CA ALA A 155 14.61 -12.21 2.87
C ALA A 155 14.37 -13.01 1.58
N ILE A 156 13.67 -12.41 0.61
CA ILE A 156 13.23 -13.03 -0.63
C ILE A 156 14.43 -13.46 -1.48
N GLY A 157 14.36 -14.67 -2.03
CA GLY A 157 15.42 -15.22 -2.89
C GLY A 157 15.72 -14.32 -4.08
N ALA A 158 14.68 -13.89 -4.81
CA ALA A 158 14.82 -12.98 -5.95
C ALA A 158 15.49 -11.63 -5.59
N TRP A 159 15.35 -11.13 -4.35
CA TRP A 159 16.08 -9.93 -3.93
C TRP A 159 17.57 -10.23 -3.73
N LYS A 160 17.90 -11.35 -3.06
CA LYS A 160 19.29 -11.79 -2.84
C LYS A 160 20.02 -12.08 -4.14
N ASP A 161 19.29 -12.56 -5.15
CA ASP A 161 19.78 -12.79 -6.50
C ASP A 161 19.94 -11.48 -7.31
N GLY A 162 19.61 -10.32 -6.72
CA GLY A 162 19.76 -9.01 -7.35
C GLY A 162 18.76 -8.75 -8.48
N LEU A 163 17.62 -9.45 -8.52
CA LEU A 163 16.64 -9.29 -9.60
C LEU A 163 15.78 -8.03 -9.48
N PHE A 164 15.72 -7.44 -8.28
CA PHE A 164 15.00 -6.19 -8.07
C PHE A 164 15.54 -5.39 -6.88
N GLU A 165 15.19 -4.11 -6.84
CA GLU A 165 15.36 -3.22 -5.70
C GLU A 165 14.02 -2.68 -5.21
N VAL A 166 13.91 -2.35 -3.93
CA VAL A 166 12.74 -1.63 -3.41
C VAL A 166 12.92 -0.15 -3.70
N GLN A 167 12.08 0.40 -4.58
CA GLN A 167 12.19 1.79 -5.00
C GLN A 167 10.87 2.31 -5.58
N ASP A 168 10.41 3.44 -5.08
CA ASP A 168 9.22 4.15 -5.59
C ASP A 168 9.38 4.55 -7.06
N GLU A 169 8.28 4.52 -7.82
CA GLU A 169 8.27 4.82 -9.25
C GLU A 169 8.87 6.19 -9.58
N GLY A 170 8.57 7.21 -8.76
CA GLY A 170 9.13 8.55 -8.95
C GLY A 170 10.66 8.57 -8.85
N SER A 171 11.25 7.75 -7.96
CA SER A 171 12.70 7.61 -7.88
C SER A 171 13.29 6.87 -9.09
N GLN A 172 12.56 5.91 -9.66
CA GLN A 172 12.97 5.21 -10.87
C GLN A 172 12.98 6.16 -12.07
N LEU A 173 11.96 7.02 -12.18
CA LEU A 173 11.88 8.04 -13.23
C LEU A 173 13.00 9.07 -13.14
N ILE A 174 13.39 9.49 -11.93
CA ILE A 174 14.54 10.40 -11.75
C ILE A 174 15.81 9.79 -12.34
N ALA A 175 16.07 8.50 -12.10
CA ALA A 175 17.24 7.83 -12.67
C ALA A 175 17.13 7.72 -14.20
N ALA A 176 15.96 7.34 -14.71
CA ALA A 176 15.72 7.26 -16.16
C ALA A 176 15.92 8.61 -16.87
N ALA A 177 15.52 9.72 -16.23
CA ALA A 177 15.64 11.07 -16.77
C ALA A 177 17.09 11.58 -16.87
N VAL A 178 18.05 10.92 -16.23
CA VAL A 178 19.48 11.25 -16.40
C VAL A 178 19.99 10.79 -17.76
N GLU A 179 19.38 9.76 -18.35
CA GLU A 179 19.76 9.20 -19.66
C GLU A 179 21.25 8.85 -19.77
N ALA A 180 21.85 8.39 -18.66
CA ALA A 180 23.26 8.01 -18.61
C ALA A 180 23.56 6.90 -19.62
N VAL A 181 24.72 7.01 -20.30
CA VAL A 181 25.17 5.99 -21.26
C VAL A 181 26.53 5.38 -20.87
N PRO A 182 26.82 4.14 -21.31
CA PRO A 182 28.10 3.50 -21.01
C PRO A 182 29.30 4.35 -21.41
N GLY A 183 30.25 4.51 -20.48
CA GLY A 183 31.46 5.31 -20.65
C GLY A 183 31.39 6.72 -20.08
N GLU A 184 30.21 7.18 -19.66
CA GLU A 184 30.07 8.45 -18.95
C GLU A 184 30.56 8.37 -17.49
N ARG A 185 30.88 9.54 -16.94
CA ARG A 185 31.17 9.71 -15.51
C ARG A 185 30.01 10.44 -14.86
N VAL A 186 29.22 9.70 -14.09
CA VAL A 186 28.05 10.22 -13.40
C VAL A 186 28.34 10.32 -11.91
N LEU A 187 27.89 11.42 -11.28
CA LEU A 187 28.02 11.64 -9.84
C LEU A 187 26.64 11.66 -9.19
N ASP A 188 26.37 10.69 -8.32
CA ASP A 188 25.20 10.69 -7.45
C ASP A 188 25.58 11.31 -6.09
N LEU A 189 25.38 12.63 -5.98
CA LEU A 189 25.84 13.43 -4.83
C LEU A 189 25.12 13.09 -3.51
N CYS A 190 23.97 12.40 -3.59
CA CYS A 190 23.15 12.00 -2.44
C CYS A 190 22.63 10.57 -2.60
N ALA A 191 23.53 9.64 -2.93
CA ALA A 191 23.17 8.26 -3.28
C ALA A 191 22.33 7.52 -2.22
N GLY A 192 22.44 7.88 -0.93
CA GLY A 192 21.67 7.23 0.15
C GLY A 192 21.89 5.72 0.14
N ASN A 193 20.83 4.93 -0.05
CA ASN A 193 20.89 3.46 -0.18
C ASN A 193 21.42 2.97 -1.56
N GLY A 194 21.88 3.86 -2.42
CA GLY A 194 22.48 3.55 -3.73
C GLY A 194 21.49 3.12 -4.81
N GLY A 195 20.18 3.08 -4.53
CA GLY A 195 19.19 2.58 -5.48
C GLY A 195 19.19 3.34 -6.82
N LYS A 196 19.32 4.68 -6.80
CA LYS A 196 19.40 5.47 -8.05
C LYS A 196 20.72 5.25 -8.76
N SER A 197 21.83 5.24 -8.02
CA SER A 197 23.16 4.93 -8.57
C SER A 197 23.21 3.56 -9.26
N LEU A 198 22.50 2.55 -8.73
CA LEU A 198 22.42 1.23 -9.37
C LEU A 198 21.58 1.23 -10.66
N ALA A 199 20.68 2.20 -10.85
CA ALA A 199 19.92 2.32 -12.10
C ALA A 199 20.67 3.09 -13.20
N LEU A 200 21.71 3.85 -12.84
CA LEU A 200 22.53 4.64 -13.76
C LEU A 200 23.69 3.80 -14.27
#